data_AF-A0A318YJG9-F1
#
_entry.id   AF-A0A318YJG9-F1
#
_cell.length_a   1.000
_cell.length_b   1.000
_cell.length_c   1.000
_cell.angle_alpha   90.00
_cell.angle_beta   90.00
_cell.angle_gamma   90.00
#
_symmetry.space_group_name_H-M   'P 1'
#
loop_
_entity.id
_entity.type
_entity.pdbx_description
1 polymer ?
#
loop_
_entity_poly.entity_id
_entity_poly.type
_entity_poly.pdbx_seq_one_letter_code
_entity_poly.pdbx_strand_id
1 'polypeptide(L)'
;MTIQNEWYYPDDIAHDLDGIDLPKETRDEALACAWEYSRSVIPHYTNWKRYIAFMGIIIMGIIAEFQGTMIDVTAGSKILNLDPDEVLAELFHGTPGHLDMAREYKTFLFITSQKVSHANSELSRRYVNALVSSPQQWFRMRDCDALARFTIASALACNDLLDIWFTDAQYDILCEIGDTMYDAVAFYKHRSEGETNSTFAYMPEDHRIEAFHRARQVLWAIDLAMAGTPGHLAVTNFLRSFGGPIHMMMRRYRFVEEDLTVGKSETKEVINQTRLNKKLWNRRSNEFMFRGLADYLDRANNQHCPECIYREVYGAQRDHCFGGVQLCEQCRFEWGHFLGTLPERAKRAFPDLNLRI
;
A
#
# COMPACT_ATOMS: atom_id res chain seq x y z
N MET A 1 18.01 22.04 19.21
CA MET A 1 19.14 21.61 18.36
C MET A 1 18.53 21.12 17.07
N THR A 2 18.85 21.77 15.95
CA THR A 2 18.25 21.39 14.65
C THR A 2 19.05 20.22 14.08
N ILE A 3 18.40 19.08 13.86
CA ILE A 3 19.02 17.93 13.18
C ILE A 3 19.15 18.31 11.70
N GLN A 4 20.36 18.22 11.15
CA GLN A 4 20.59 18.42 9.72
C GLN A 4 20.54 17.07 9.02
N ASN A 5 19.64 16.94 8.04
CA ASN A 5 19.48 15.71 7.27
C ASN A 5 20.49 15.64 6.11
N GLU A 6 21.08 14.47 5.91
CA GLU A 6 21.81 14.10 4.70
C GLU A 6 20.94 13.18 3.82
N TRP A 7 20.99 13.38 2.50
CA TRP A 7 20.21 12.61 1.54
C TRP A 7 21.07 11.50 0.93
N TYR A 8 20.53 10.28 0.89
CA TYR A 8 21.24 9.09 0.39
C TYR A 8 20.40 8.41 -0.68
N TYR A 9 20.94 8.34 -1.89
CA TYR A 9 20.40 7.61 -3.04
C TYR A 9 21.57 7.33 -4.02
N PRO A 10 21.47 6.31 -4.90
CA PRO A 10 22.49 6.05 -5.91
C PRO A 10 22.45 7.09 -7.05
N ASP A 11 23.61 7.33 -7.68
CA ASP A 11 23.74 8.23 -8.83
C ASP A 11 22.81 7.84 -9.99
N ASP A 12 22.52 6.54 -10.14
CA ASP A 12 21.62 5.97 -11.14
C ASP A 12 20.20 6.60 -11.16
N ILE A 13 19.70 7.14 -10.03
CA ILE A 13 18.39 7.81 -9.94
C ILE A 13 18.49 9.32 -9.68
N ALA A 14 19.70 9.88 -9.55
CA ALA A 14 19.91 11.26 -9.14
C ALA A 14 19.27 12.30 -10.07
N HIS A 15 19.00 11.91 -11.33
CA HIS A 15 18.46 12.75 -12.39
C HIS A 15 17.00 12.46 -12.75
N ASP A 16 16.35 11.49 -12.10
CA ASP A 16 14.96 11.07 -12.41
C ASP A 16 13.93 12.19 -12.25
N LEU A 17 14.26 13.22 -11.46
CA LEU A 17 13.42 14.39 -11.21
C LEU A 17 13.99 15.70 -11.79
N ASP A 18 15.02 15.65 -12.65
CA ASP A 18 15.58 16.86 -13.25
C ASP A 18 14.57 17.59 -14.15
N GLY A 19 14.55 18.92 -14.08
CA GLY A 19 13.59 19.75 -14.82
C GLY A 19 12.13 19.70 -14.31
N ILE A 20 11.81 18.80 -13.36
CA ILE A 20 10.48 18.72 -12.74
C ILE A 20 10.28 19.90 -11.78
N ASP A 21 9.13 20.58 -11.90
CA ASP A 21 8.76 21.78 -11.13
C ASP A 21 8.43 21.46 -9.66
N LEU A 22 9.49 21.22 -8.89
CA LEU A 22 9.50 20.94 -7.45
C LEU A 22 10.66 21.71 -6.79
N PRO A 23 10.56 22.05 -5.49
CA PRO A 23 11.71 22.51 -4.71
C PRO A 23 12.83 21.45 -4.71
N LYS A 24 14.09 21.88 -4.70
CA LYS A 24 15.24 20.95 -4.69
C LYS A 24 15.16 19.97 -3.52
N GLU A 25 14.87 20.48 -2.32
CA GLU A 25 14.74 19.68 -1.10
C GLU A 25 13.65 18.60 -1.23
N THR A 26 12.51 18.90 -1.85
CA THR A 26 11.44 17.93 -2.12
C THR A 26 11.87 16.87 -3.13
N ARG A 27 12.69 17.20 -4.13
CA ARG A 27 13.27 16.20 -5.05
C ARG A 27 14.27 15.30 -4.32
N ASP A 28 15.19 15.89 -3.56
CA ASP A 28 16.20 15.14 -2.79
C ASP A 28 15.52 14.20 -1.78
N GLU A 29 14.47 14.67 -1.08
CA GLU A 29 13.66 13.88 -0.16
C GLU A 29 12.93 12.74 -0.87
N ALA A 30 12.34 12.97 -2.05
CA ALA A 30 11.65 11.93 -2.82
C ALA A 30 12.62 10.82 -3.30
N LEU A 31 13.81 11.19 -3.79
CA LEU A 31 14.85 10.23 -4.19
C LEU A 31 15.39 9.44 -3.00
N ALA A 32 15.69 10.10 -1.88
CA ALA A 32 16.14 9.45 -0.66
C ALA A 32 15.07 8.53 -0.06
N CYS A 33 13.80 8.96 -0.08
CA CYS A 33 12.67 8.16 0.38
C CYS A 33 12.47 6.92 -0.49
N ALA A 34 12.65 7.02 -1.81
CA ALA A 34 12.60 5.86 -2.71
C ALA A 34 13.71 4.84 -2.42
N TRP A 35 14.93 5.31 -2.13
CA TRP A 35 16.03 4.45 -1.68
C TRP A 35 15.76 3.82 -0.32
N GLU A 36 15.36 4.61 0.70
CA GLU A 36 15.05 4.14 2.05
C GLU A 36 13.90 3.10 2.05
N TYR A 37 12.83 3.36 1.29
CA TYR A 37 11.73 2.41 1.09
C TYR A 37 12.27 1.12 0.48
N SER A 38 12.93 1.21 -0.67
CA SER A 38 13.43 0.03 -1.42
C SER A 38 14.37 -0.83 -0.58
N ARG A 39 15.33 -0.22 0.14
CA ARG A 39 16.23 -0.93 1.07
C ARG A 39 15.48 -1.58 2.23
N SER A 40 14.37 -1.00 2.67
CA SER A 40 13.53 -1.55 3.74
C SER A 40 12.70 -2.73 3.25
N VAL A 41 12.05 -2.65 2.08
CA VAL A 41 11.14 -3.70 1.57
C VAL A 41 11.85 -4.83 0.83
N ILE A 42 12.95 -4.54 0.13
CA ILE A 42 13.73 -5.48 -0.66
C ILE A 42 15.22 -5.36 -0.22
N PRO A 43 15.56 -5.83 1.00
CA PRO A 43 16.91 -5.67 1.55
C PRO A 43 17.99 -6.48 0.81
N HIS A 44 17.59 -7.47 0.01
CA HIS A 44 18.48 -8.28 -0.83
C HIS A 44 18.01 -8.23 -2.29
N TYR A 45 18.97 -8.11 -3.21
CA TYR A 45 18.77 -8.15 -4.66
C TYR A 45 20.02 -8.76 -5.31
N THR A 46 19.85 -9.38 -6.48
CA THR A 46 20.93 -9.84 -7.38
C THR A 46 21.00 -9.00 -8.65
N ASN A 47 19.87 -8.44 -9.06
CA ASN A 47 19.74 -7.68 -10.30
C ASN A 47 19.63 -6.18 -10.03
N TRP A 48 20.76 -5.47 -10.10
CA TRP A 48 20.79 -4.01 -9.87
C TRP A 48 19.88 -3.24 -10.83
N LYS A 49 19.78 -3.67 -12.10
CA LYS A 49 19.01 -2.95 -13.12
C LYS A 49 17.50 -3.01 -12.83
N ARG A 50 16.98 -4.18 -12.45
CA ARG A 50 15.60 -4.32 -11.93
C ARG A 50 15.41 -3.55 -10.62
N TYR A 51 16.42 -3.50 -9.76
CA TYR A 51 16.35 -2.80 -8.49
C TYR A 51 16.31 -1.26 -8.66
N ILE A 52 17.03 -0.70 -9.65
CA ILE A 52 16.89 0.69 -10.10
C ILE A 52 15.50 0.94 -10.69
N ALA A 53 15.00 0.04 -11.55
CA ALA A 53 13.64 0.16 -12.09
C ALA A 53 12.59 0.20 -10.95
N PHE A 54 12.74 -0.63 -9.92
CA PHE A 54 11.90 -0.58 -8.72
C PHE A 54 12.03 0.75 -7.95
N MET A 55 13.21 1.36 -7.86
CA MET A 55 13.32 2.73 -7.30
C MET A 55 12.53 3.74 -8.13
N GLY A 56 12.61 3.68 -9.47
CA GLY A 56 11.80 4.53 -10.38
C GLY A 56 10.29 4.39 -10.16
N ILE A 57 9.81 3.16 -9.94
CA ILE A 57 8.43 2.87 -9.50
C ILE A 57 8.12 3.60 -8.18
N ILE A 58 8.99 3.50 -7.17
CA ILE A 58 8.73 4.14 -5.87
C ILE A 58 8.79 5.67 -5.96
N ILE A 59 9.67 6.26 -6.77
CA ILE A 59 9.73 7.72 -7.03
C ILE A 59 8.39 8.21 -7.58
N MET A 60 7.89 7.60 -8.67
CA MET A 60 6.59 7.94 -9.24
C MET A 60 5.45 7.77 -8.23
N GLY A 61 5.51 6.73 -7.38
CA GLY A 61 4.53 6.50 -6.32
C GLY A 61 4.52 7.58 -5.23
N ILE A 62 5.70 7.98 -4.73
CA ILE A 62 5.85 9.06 -3.74
C ILE A 62 5.28 10.37 -4.28
N ILE A 63 5.57 10.71 -5.55
CA ILE A 63 5.02 11.92 -6.17
C ILE A 63 3.50 11.79 -6.41
N ALA A 64 2.97 10.60 -6.70
CA ALA A 64 1.52 10.37 -6.76
C ALA A 64 0.84 10.60 -5.41
N GLU A 65 1.46 10.15 -4.32
CA GLU A 65 0.95 10.27 -2.93
C GLU A 65 1.05 11.70 -2.36
N PHE A 66 2.06 12.46 -2.77
CA PHE A 66 2.26 13.84 -2.32
C PHE A 66 1.57 14.88 -3.22
N GLN A 67 1.74 14.76 -4.53
CA GLN A 67 1.34 15.76 -5.52
C GLN A 67 0.75 15.10 -6.78
N GLY A 68 -0.28 14.28 -6.59
CA GLY A 68 -0.94 13.50 -7.64
C GLY A 68 -1.41 14.27 -8.88
N THR A 69 -1.51 15.61 -8.85
CA THR A 69 -1.80 16.43 -10.04
C THR A 69 -0.67 16.40 -11.08
N MET A 70 0.53 15.95 -10.70
CA MET A 70 1.67 15.72 -11.61
C MET A 70 1.62 14.35 -12.29
N ILE A 71 0.72 13.46 -11.86
CA ILE A 71 0.65 12.07 -12.31
C ILE A 71 -0.63 11.86 -13.13
N ASP A 72 -0.54 12.14 -14.43
CA ASP A 72 -1.57 11.81 -15.40
C ASP A 72 -1.14 10.61 -16.25
N VAL A 73 -1.60 9.42 -15.84
CA VAL A 73 -1.39 8.15 -16.54
C VAL A 73 -2.01 8.11 -17.96
N THR A 74 -2.75 9.16 -18.36
CA THR A 74 -3.47 9.27 -19.64
C THR A 74 -2.88 10.32 -20.58
N ALA A 75 -2.01 11.21 -20.11
CA ALA A 75 -1.54 12.37 -20.88
C ALA A 75 -0.39 12.08 -21.86
N GLY A 76 0.29 10.94 -21.72
CA GLY A 76 1.41 10.55 -22.57
C GLY A 76 2.05 9.24 -22.10
N SER A 77 3.16 8.84 -22.73
CA SER A 77 3.92 7.64 -22.30
C SER A 77 4.81 7.90 -21.08
N LYS A 78 5.10 9.17 -20.77
CA LYS A 78 5.96 9.55 -19.63
C LYS A 78 5.16 10.08 -18.45
N ILE A 79 5.57 9.66 -17.27
CA ILE A 79 5.17 10.19 -15.98
C ILE A 79 6.43 10.72 -15.31
N LEU A 80 6.46 12.03 -15.04
CA LEU A 80 7.71 12.75 -14.74
C LEU A 80 8.70 12.55 -15.91
N ASN A 81 9.95 12.15 -15.65
CA ASN A 81 10.92 11.84 -16.72
C ASN A 81 10.91 10.37 -17.17
N LEU A 82 10.24 9.49 -16.42
CA LEU A 82 10.22 8.04 -16.59
C LEU A 82 9.09 7.61 -17.52
N ASP A 83 9.31 6.59 -18.33
CA ASP A 83 8.23 5.89 -19.06
C ASP A 83 7.79 4.67 -18.24
N PRO A 84 6.56 4.61 -17.70
CA PRO A 84 6.15 3.53 -16.83
C PRO A 84 6.15 2.17 -17.52
N ASP A 85 5.90 2.10 -18.83
CA ASP A 85 5.91 0.83 -19.56
C ASP A 85 7.34 0.33 -19.76
N GLU A 86 8.31 1.22 -20.04
CA GLU A 86 9.74 0.84 -20.09
C GLU A 86 10.25 0.39 -18.71
N VAL A 87 9.91 1.12 -17.63
CA VAL A 87 10.33 0.78 -16.26
C VAL A 87 9.69 -0.52 -15.76
N LEU A 88 8.39 -0.73 -16.02
CA LEU A 88 7.71 -1.98 -15.66
C LEU A 88 8.22 -3.17 -16.49
N ALA A 89 8.52 -2.95 -17.78
CA ALA A 89 9.16 -3.96 -18.61
C ALA A 89 10.55 -4.31 -18.09
N GLU A 90 11.37 -3.33 -17.71
CA GLU A 90 12.69 -3.60 -17.12
C GLU A 90 12.58 -4.44 -15.84
N LEU A 91 11.67 -4.07 -14.94
CA LEU A 91 11.45 -4.76 -13.67
C LEU A 91 10.92 -6.19 -13.85
N PHE A 92 9.98 -6.42 -14.77
CA PHE A 92 9.24 -7.68 -14.88
C PHE A 92 9.46 -8.48 -16.17
N HIS A 93 10.33 -8.07 -17.10
CA HIS A 93 10.59 -8.87 -18.29
C HIS A 93 10.99 -10.32 -17.93
N GLY A 94 10.36 -11.29 -18.59
CA GLY A 94 10.55 -12.72 -18.33
C GLY A 94 9.82 -13.28 -17.11
N THR A 95 9.07 -12.49 -16.33
CA THR A 95 8.24 -13.04 -15.23
C THR A 95 6.84 -13.46 -15.72
N PRO A 96 6.22 -14.49 -15.13
CA PRO A 96 4.86 -14.92 -15.47
C PRO A 96 3.79 -13.83 -15.30
N GLY A 97 3.93 -12.98 -14.29
CA GLY A 97 2.94 -11.95 -13.95
C GLY A 97 3.20 -10.55 -14.50
N HIS A 98 4.16 -10.36 -15.44
CA HIS A 98 4.54 -9.05 -15.97
C HIS A 98 3.34 -8.16 -16.34
N LEU A 99 2.42 -8.65 -17.18
CA LEU A 99 1.26 -7.86 -17.63
C LEU A 99 0.27 -7.52 -16.51
N ASP A 100 0.10 -8.42 -15.53
CA ASP A 100 -0.80 -8.17 -14.41
C ASP A 100 -0.16 -7.23 -13.37
N MET A 101 1.16 -7.30 -13.13
CA MET A 101 1.88 -6.32 -12.28
C MET A 101 1.98 -4.94 -12.92
N ALA A 102 2.11 -4.86 -14.25
CA ALA A 102 2.06 -3.60 -14.97
C ALA A 102 0.69 -2.90 -14.80
N ARG A 103 -0.40 -3.68 -14.86
CA ARG A 103 -1.76 -3.18 -14.56
C ARG A 103 -1.93 -2.82 -13.10
N GLU A 104 -1.41 -3.64 -12.17
CA GLU A 104 -1.45 -3.39 -10.73
C GLU A 104 -0.88 -2.01 -10.39
N TYR A 105 0.33 -1.73 -10.89
CA TYR A 105 1.01 -0.47 -10.63
C TYR A 105 0.35 0.73 -11.30
N LYS A 106 -0.11 0.58 -12.55
CA LYS A 106 -0.92 1.61 -13.23
C LYS A 106 -2.23 1.89 -12.50
N THR A 107 -2.82 0.87 -11.86
CA THR A 107 -4.01 1.05 -11.02
C THR A 107 -3.68 1.82 -9.75
N PHE A 108 -2.59 1.46 -9.07
CA PHE A 108 -2.11 2.19 -7.91
C PHE A 108 -1.86 3.66 -8.26
N LEU A 109 -1.07 3.97 -9.30
CA LEU A 109 -0.80 5.35 -9.70
C LEU A 109 -2.08 6.12 -9.99
N PHE A 110 -3.02 5.51 -10.72
CA PHE A 110 -4.31 6.13 -11.02
C PHE A 110 -5.16 6.36 -9.75
N ILE A 111 -5.39 5.34 -8.94
CA ILE A 111 -6.23 5.46 -7.73
C ILE A 111 -5.58 6.40 -6.71
N THR A 112 -4.27 6.31 -6.49
CA THR A 112 -3.53 7.17 -5.57
C THR A 112 -3.53 8.62 -6.04
N SER A 113 -3.29 8.91 -7.33
CA SER A 113 -3.39 10.28 -7.84
C SER A 113 -4.82 10.83 -7.74
N GLN A 114 -5.85 9.99 -7.85
CA GLN A 114 -7.26 10.36 -7.64
C GLN A 114 -7.60 10.55 -6.14
N LYS A 115 -7.10 9.71 -5.22
CA LYS A 115 -7.22 9.89 -3.75
C LYS A 115 -6.55 11.19 -3.30
N VAL A 116 -5.42 11.52 -3.90
CA VAL A 116 -4.67 12.75 -3.60
C VAL A 116 -5.38 13.93 -4.23
N SER A 117 -5.48 14.01 -5.55
CA SER A 117 -5.97 15.22 -6.20
C SER A 117 -7.49 15.39 -6.13
N HIS A 118 -8.26 14.32 -6.04
CA HIS A 118 -9.69 14.32 -6.34
C HIS A 118 -10.54 13.55 -5.32
N ALA A 119 -10.18 13.60 -4.03
CA ALA A 119 -10.84 12.86 -2.94
C ALA A 119 -12.38 13.00 -2.88
N ASN A 120 -12.94 14.12 -3.35
CA ASN A 120 -14.39 14.39 -3.38
C ASN A 120 -15.05 14.01 -4.73
N SER A 121 -14.35 13.29 -5.61
CA SER A 121 -14.87 12.89 -6.91
C SER A 121 -15.85 11.71 -6.81
N GLU A 122 -16.73 11.58 -7.80
CA GLU A 122 -17.60 10.42 -7.97
C GLU A 122 -16.81 9.10 -8.15
N LEU A 123 -15.55 9.15 -8.60
CA LEU A 123 -14.68 7.98 -8.61
C LEU A 123 -14.22 7.62 -7.19
N SER A 124 -13.70 8.58 -6.42
CA SER A 124 -13.27 8.38 -5.03
C SER A 124 -14.43 7.94 -4.13
N ARG A 125 -15.63 8.52 -4.31
CA ARG A 125 -16.85 8.11 -3.61
C ARG A 125 -17.21 6.65 -3.89
N ARG A 126 -17.21 6.23 -5.17
CA ARG A 126 -17.44 4.81 -5.56
C ARG A 126 -16.36 3.89 -5.03
N TYR A 127 -15.10 4.31 -5.08
CA TYR A 127 -13.98 3.53 -4.56
C TYR A 127 -14.15 3.27 -3.06
N VAL A 128 -14.43 4.30 -2.25
CA VAL A 128 -14.64 4.14 -0.80
C VAL A 128 -15.93 3.35 -0.48
N ASN A 129 -16.97 3.44 -1.31
CA ASN A 129 -18.13 2.55 -1.22
C ASN A 129 -17.77 1.08 -1.53
N ALA A 130 -16.90 0.83 -2.51
CA ALA A 130 -16.47 -0.51 -2.91
C ALA A 130 -15.57 -1.18 -1.85
N LEU A 131 -14.82 -0.40 -1.07
CA LEU A 131 -13.97 -0.90 0.00
C LEU A 131 -14.74 -1.78 1.01
N VAL A 132 -16.05 -1.56 1.20
CA VAL A 132 -16.85 -2.29 2.20
C VAL A 132 -17.70 -3.45 1.69
N SER A 133 -17.65 -3.80 0.40
CA SER A 133 -18.52 -4.86 -0.13
C SER A 133 -18.25 -6.25 0.47
N SER A 134 -16.99 -6.55 0.81
CA SER A 134 -16.60 -7.73 1.61
C SER A 134 -15.17 -7.59 2.14
N PRO A 135 -14.77 -8.30 3.22
CA PRO A 135 -13.38 -8.32 3.70
C PRO A 135 -12.36 -8.80 2.65
N GLN A 136 -12.76 -9.71 1.75
CA GLN A 136 -11.92 -10.18 0.65
C GLN A 136 -11.70 -9.08 -0.40
N GLN A 137 -12.78 -8.39 -0.79
CA GLN A 137 -12.70 -7.26 -1.72
C GLN A 137 -11.88 -6.11 -1.12
N TRP A 138 -12.04 -5.87 0.20
CA TRP A 138 -11.23 -4.94 0.96
C TRP A 138 -9.74 -5.23 0.84
N PHE A 139 -9.27 -6.42 1.24
CA PHE A 139 -7.84 -6.73 1.19
C PHE A 139 -7.29 -6.70 -0.24
N ARG A 140 -8.11 -7.06 -1.25
CA ARG A 140 -7.71 -6.95 -2.67
C ARG A 140 -7.73 -5.52 -3.24
N MET A 141 -8.39 -4.57 -2.57
CA MET A 141 -8.27 -3.14 -2.89
C MET A 141 -7.14 -2.48 -2.10
N ARG A 142 -6.89 -2.96 -0.88
CA ARG A 142 -5.83 -2.49 0.01
C ARG A 142 -4.44 -2.94 -0.45
N ASP A 143 -4.26 -4.18 -0.90
CA ASP A 143 -2.96 -4.68 -1.35
C ASP A 143 -2.45 -3.97 -2.61
N CYS A 144 -3.35 -3.54 -3.49
CA CYS A 144 -3.05 -2.65 -4.62
C CYS A 144 -2.68 -1.23 -4.16
N ASP A 145 -3.47 -0.65 -3.25
CA ASP A 145 -3.27 0.70 -2.70
C ASP A 145 -1.99 0.81 -1.83
N ALA A 146 -1.58 -0.30 -1.20
CA ALA A 146 -0.36 -0.44 -0.42
C ALA A 146 0.85 -0.96 -1.23
N LEU A 147 0.65 -1.31 -2.51
CA LEU A 147 1.62 -2.01 -3.37
C LEU A 147 2.18 -3.32 -2.76
N ALA A 148 1.45 -3.99 -1.87
CA ALA A 148 1.95 -5.18 -1.18
C ALA A 148 2.21 -6.35 -2.14
N ARG A 149 1.23 -6.70 -2.98
CA ARG A 149 1.36 -7.76 -4.01
C ARG A 149 2.48 -7.44 -5.01
N PHE A 150 2.48 -6.18 -5.47
CA PHE A 150 3.47 -5.66 -6.39
C PHE A 150 4.90 -5.70 -5.84
N THR A 151 5.07 -5.38 -4.55
CA THR A 151 6.38 -5.40 -3.89
C THR A 151 6.89 -6.81 -3.66
N ILE A 152 6.02 -7.78 -3.32
CA ILE A 152 6.40 -9.21 -3.27
C ILE A 152 6.90 -9.68 -4.63
N ALA A 153 6.16 -9.38 -5.70
CA ALA A 153 6.54 -9.69 -7.07
C ALA A 153 7.87 -9.02 -7.47
N SER A 154 8.04 -7.75 -7.11
CA SER A 154 9.28 -6.99 -7.36
C SER A 154 10.47 -7.59 -6.60
N ALA A 155 10.28 -8.05 -5.36
CA ALA A 155 11.32 -8.68 -4.56
C ALA A 155 11.84 -9.96 -5.21
N LEU A 156 10.96 -10.79 -5.77
CA LEU A 156 11.33 -11.98 -6.54
C LEU A 156 12.08 -11.59 -7.82
N ALA A 157 11.56 -10.61 -8.57
CA ALA A 157 12.16 -10.15 -9.82
C ALA A 157 13.57 -9.57 -9.61
N CYS A 158 13.77 -8.71 -8.61
CA CYS A 158 15.07 -8.13 -8.24
C CYS A 158 16.11 -9.16 -7.76
N ASN A 159 15.70 -10.40 -7.47
CA ASN A 159 16.58 -11.52 -7.13
C ASN A 159 16.68 -12.57 -8.25
N ASP A 160 16.24 -12.23 -9.48
CA ASP A 160 16.21 -13.10 -10.66
C ASP A 160 15.41 -14.42 -10.47
N LEU A 161 14.46 -14.43 -9.53
CA LEU A 161 13.64 -15.60 -9.20
C LEU A 161 12.40 -15.69 -10.09
N LEU A 162 12.62 -15.66 -11.41
CA LEU A 162 11.57 -15.43 -12.40
C LEU A 162 10.55 -16.57 -12.49
N ASP A 163 10.98 -17.81 -12.19
CA ASP A 163 10.12 -19.01 -12.20
C ASP A 163 9.23 -19.15 -10.95
N ILE A 164 9.39 -18.27 -9.95
CA ILE A 164 8.64 -18.30 -8.70
C ILE A 164 7.52 -17.26 -8.78
N TRP A 165 6.27 -17.72 -8.77
CA TRP A 165 5.10 -16.85 -8.74
C TRP A 165 4.00 -17.43 -7.86
N PHE A 166 3.38 -16.59 -7.04
CA PHE A 166 2.30 -17.05 -6.17
C PHE A 166 0.96 -17.06 -6.91
N THR A 167 0.07 -17.95 -6.48
CA THR A 167 -1.34 -17.91 -6.89
C THR A 167 -2.05 -16.73 -6.23
N ASP A 168 -3.20 -16.30 -6.78
CA ASP A 168 -3.98 -15.20 -6.19
C ASP A 168 -4.34 -15.48 -4.72
N ALA A 169 -4.75 -16.71 -4.38
CA ALA A 169 -5.08 -17.08 -3.00
C ALA A 169 -3.88 -17.00 -2.04
N GLN A 170 -2.66 -17.24 -2.53
CA GLN A 170 -1.43 -17.09 -1.75
C GLN A 170 -1.06 -15.62 -1.59
N TYR A 171 -1.16 -14.82 -2.65
CA TYR A 171 -0.97 -13.37 -2.56
C TYR A 171 -1.98 -12.72 -1.61
N ASP A 172 -3.27 -13.08 -1.68
CA ASP A 172 -4.31 -12.57 -0.79
C ASP A 172 -3.92 -12.76 0.69
N ILE A 173 -3.39 -13.92 1.06
CA ILE A 173 -2.92 -14.21 2.43
C ILE A 173 -1.66 -13.44 2.80
N LEU A 174 -0.66 -13.40 1.92
CA LEU A 174 0.59 -12.68 2.17
C LEU A 174 0.33 -11.18 2.35
N CYS A 175 -0.52 -10.60 1.50
CA CYS A 175 -0.90 -9.19 1.56
C CYS A 175 -1.78 -8.89 2.77
N GLU A 176 -2.80 -9.70 3.08
CA GLU A 176 -3.62 -9.53 4.30
C GLU A 176 -2.76 -9.54 5.56
N ILE A 177 -1.77 -10.44 5.65
CA ILE A 177 -0.79 -10.45 6.75
C ILE A 177 -0.04 -9.12 6.83
N GLY A 178 0.53 -8.65 5.71
CA GLY A 178 1.26 -7.39 5.64
C GLY A 178 0.42 -6.18 6.02
N ASP A 179 -0.72 -6.00 5.36
CA ASP A 179 -1.63 -4.86 5.52
C ASP A 179 -2.22 -4.81 6.93
N THR A 180 -2.64 -5.96 7.50
CA THR A 180 -3.14 -6.04 8.88
C THR A 180 -2.08 -5.60 9.88
N MET A 181 -0.80 -5.98 9.66
CA MET A 181 0.28 -5.59 10.56
C MET A 181 0.68 -4.12 10.40
N TYR A 182 0.81 -3.63 9.16
CA TYR A 182 1.08 -2.23 8.83
C TYR A 182 0.01 -1.30 9.43
N ASP A 183 -1.27 -1.57 9.15
CA ASP A 183 -2.39 -0.72 9.59
C ASP A 183 -2.57 -0.73 11.12
N ALA A 184 -2.15 -1.79 11.81
CA ALA A 184 -2.23 -1.87 13.27
C ALA A 184 -1.15 -1.02 13.96
N VAL A 185 0.05 -0.95 13.36
CA VAL A 185 1.16 -0.11 13.81
C VAL A 185 0.90 1.35 13.45
N ALA A 186 0.48 1.62 12.21
CA ALA A 186 0.11 2.96 11.72
C ALA A 186 -1.25 3.49 12.24
N PHE A 187 -1.96 2.71 13.07
CA PHE A 187 -3.36 2.95 13.47
C PHE A 187 -3.71 4.41 13.82
N TYR A 188 -3.01 5.04 14.76
CA TYR A 188 -3.32 6.40 15.20
C TYR A 188 -2.95 7.48 14.17
N LYS A 189 -1.94 7.21 13.33
CA LYS A 189 -1.58 8.06 12.18
C LYS A 189 -2.70 8.02 11.14
N HIS A 190 -3.09 6.81 10.70
CA HIS A 190 -4.20 6.61 9.77
C HIS A 190 -5.52 7.21 10.29
N ARG A 191 -5.76 7.15 11.60
CA ARG A 191 -6.95 7.76 12.22
C ARG A 191 -6.89 9.29 12.26
N SER A 192 -5.72 9.89 12.49
CA SER A 192 -5.50 11.34 12.39
C SER A 192 -5.69 11.86 10.96
N GLU A 193 -5.21 11.08 9.98
CA GLU A 193 -5.34 11.34 8.55
C GLU A 193 -6.80 11.20 8.06
N GLY A 194 -7.65 10.52 8.83
CA GLY A 194 -8.97 10.08 8.37
C GLY A 194 -8.84 9.17 7.15
N GLU A 195 -7.83 8.30 7.15
CA GLU A 195 -7.56 7.35 6.07
C GLU A 195 -8.80 6.48 5.81
N THR A 196 -9.08 6.25 4.52
CA THR A 196 -10.14 5.35 4.05
C THR A 196 -9.60 3.95 3.82
N ASN A 197 -8.31 3.82 3.54
CA ASN A 197 -7.62 2.58 3.25
C ASN A 197 -6.89 2.02 4.48
N SER A 198 -7.52 2.07 5.66
CA SER A 198 -7.02 1.42 6.89
C SER A 198 -7.93 0.28 7.31
N THR A 199 -7.36 -0.89 7.57
CA THR A 199 -8.07 -2.12 8.00
C THR A 199 -8.95 -1.87 9.24
N PHE A 200 -8.48 -1.03 10.16
CA PHE A 200 -9.20 -0.67 11.39
C PHE A 200 -10.20 0.50 11.24
N ALA A 201 -10.40 1.03 10.02
CA ALA A 201 -11.55 1.88 9.73
C ALA A 201 -12.86 1.07 9.69
N TYR A 202 -12.77 -0.24 9.45
CA TYR A 202 -13.90 -1.15 9.25
C TYR A 202 -13.97 -2.23 10.32
N MET A 203 -12.82 -2.71 10.79
CA MET A 203 -12.73 -3.72 11.83
C MET A 203 -12.81 -3.12 13.24
N PRO A 204 -13.27 -3.88 14.26
CA PRO A 204 -13.30 -3.40 15.65
C PRO A 204 -11.89 -2.99 16.15
N GLU A 205 -11.77 -1.79 16.74
CA GLU A 205 -10.47 -1.24 17.18
C GLU A 205 -9.83 -2.05 18.32
N ASP A 206 -10.65 -2.67 19.16
CA ASP A 206 -10.27 -3.56 20.26
C ASP A 206 -9.67 -4.88 19.77
N HIS A 207 -10.08 -5.36 18.60
CA HIS A 207 -9.49 -6.54 17.96
C HIS A 207 -8.08 -6.28 17.38
N ARG A 208 -7.60 -5.02 17.31
CA ARG A 208 -6.32 -4.64 16.67
C ARG A 208 -5.11 -5.43 17.16
N ILE A 209 -4.97 -5.59 18.48
CA ILE A 209 -3.81 -6.28 19.07
C ILE A 209 -3.86 -7.78 18.75
N GLU A 210 -5.06 -8.37 18.80
CA GLU A 210 -5.28 -9.78 18.45
C GLU A 210 -5.04 -10.04 16.96
N ALA A 211 -5.52 -9.14 16.09
CA ALA A 211 -5.32 -9.19 14.64
C ALA A 211 -3.83 -9.14 14.28
N PHE A 212 -3.09 -8.18 14.82
CA PHE A 212 -1.64 -8.09 14.66
C PHE A 212 -0.93 -9.36 15.17
N HIS A 213 -1.30 -9.83 16.37
CA HIS A 213 -0.72 -11.04 16.93
C HIS A 213 -0.96 -12.27 16.04
N ARG A 214 -2.20 -12.46 15.55
CA ARG A 214 -2.60 -13.54 14.65
C ARG A 214 -1.83 -13.47 13.33
N ALA A 215 -1.82 -12.33 12.65
CA ALA A 215 -1.08 -12.13 11.40
C ALA A 215 0.43 -12.44 11.57
N ARG A 216 1.03 -11.98 12.67
CA ARG A 216 2.43 -12.27 13.00
C ARG A 216 2.70 -13.76 13.27
N GLN A 217 1.80 -14.48 13.94
CA GLN A 217 1.95 -15.93 14.13
C GLN A 217 1.85 -16.69 12.81
N VAL A 218 0.91 -16.31 11.93
CA VAL A 218 0.79 -16.90 10.59
C VAL A 218 2.03 -16.60 9.74
N LEU A 219 2.57 -15.37 9.78
CA LEU A 219 3.83 -15.04 9.11
C LEU A 219 4.99 -15.94 9.58
N TRP A 220 5.16 -16.15 10.89
CA TRP A 220 6.21 -17.03 11.42
C TRP A 220 6.04 -18.49 11.03
N ALA A 221 4.81 -18.98 10.91
CA ALA A 221 4.55 -20.34 10.45
C ALA A 221 4.80 -20.52 8.95
N ILE A 222 4.46 -19.53 8.13
CA ILE A 222 4.79 -19.50 6.70
C ILE A 222 6.31 -19.45 6.54
N ASP A 223 7.01 -18.55 7.24
CA ASP A 223 8.46 -18.43 7.21
C ASP A 223 9.18 -19.72 7.63
N LEU A 224 8.74 -20.35 8.73
CA LEU A 224 9.29 -21.63 9.17
C LEU A 224 9.06 -22.75 8.14
N ALA A 225 7.89 -22.81 7.51
CA ALA A 225 7.57 -23.81 6.50
C ALA A 225 8.30 -23.56 5.16
N MET A 226 8.58 -22.30 4.83
CA MET A 226 9.26 -21.88 3.62
C MET A 226 10.79 -21.73 3.77
N ALA A 227 11.35 -21.89 4.97
CA ALA A 227 12.75 -21.56 5.29
C ALA A 227 13.81 -22.16 4.33
N GLY A 228 13.53 -23.32 3.73
CA GLY A 228 14.40 -23.99 2.74
C GLY A 228 13.99 -23.81 1.27
N THR A 229 12.97 -23.01 0.97
CA THR A 229 12.45 -22.80 -0.39
C THR A 229 13.09 -21.58 -1.06
N PRO A 230 13.39 -21.63 -2.37
CA PRO A 230 13.79 -20.46 -3.14
C PRO A 230 12.77 -19.32 -3.03
N GLY A 231 13.23 -18.07 -3.03
CA GLY A 231 12.38 -16.87 -2.92
C GLY A 231 11.76 -16.59 -1.56
N HIS A 232 11.75 -17.55 -0.63
CA HIS A 232 11.32 -17.36 0.75
C HIS A 232 11.79 -16.02 1.37
N LEU A 233 13.10 -15.78 1.36
CA LEU A 233 13.70 -14.60 1.99
C LEU A 233 13.28 -13.28 1.33
N ALA A 234 12.97 -13.28 0.03
CA ALA A 234 12.47 -12.08 -0.65
C ALA A 234 11.06 -11.72 -0.13
N VAL A 235 10.20 -12.72 0.06
CA VAL A 235 8.81 -12.57 0.50
C VAL A 235 8.72 -12.25 1.99
N THR A 236 9.38 -13.03 2.85
CA THR A 236 9.22 -12.87 4.31
C THR A 236 9.99 -11.68 4.85
N ASN A 237 11.09 -11.24 4.22
CA ASN A 237 11.73 -9.99 4.61
C ASN A 237 10.89 -8.76 4.23
N PHE A 238 10.21 -8.77 3.08
CA PHE A 238 9.21 -7.75 2.76
C PHE A 238 8.15 -7.68 3.85
N LEU A 239 7.45 -8.79 4.14
CA LEU A 239 6.34 -8.81 5.11
C LEU A 239 6.78 -8.45 6.54
N ARG A 240 7.97 -8.89 6.96
CA ARG A 240 8.57 -8.51 8.26
C ARG A 240 8.82 -7.01 8.37
N SER A 241 9.31 -6.40 7.29
CA SER A 241 9.68 -4.98 7.26
C SER A 241 8.44 -4.10 7.13
N PHE A 242 7.57 -4.44 6.18
CA PHE A 242 6.32 -3.75 5.90
C PHE A 242 5.36 -3.79 7.11
N GLY A 243 5.25 -4.93 7.81
CA GLY A 243 4.37 -5.10 8.96
C GLY A 243 4.74 -4.31 10.24
N GLY A 244 5.51 -3.24 10.15
CA GLY A 244 5.82 -2.36 11.29
C GLY A 244 7.17 -1.65 11.21
N PRO A 245 8.30 -2.37 11.13
CA PRO A 245 9.65 -1.79 11.14
C PRO A 245 9.90 -0.68 10.11
N ILE A 246 9.25 -0.72 8.94
CA ILE A 246 9.34 0.32 7.91
C ILE A 246 8.98 1.71 8.45
N HIS A 247 8.05 1.80 9.41
CA HIS A 247 7.67 3.05 10.08
C HIS A 247 8.76 3.63 10.98
N MET A 248 9.68 2.79 11.47
CA MET A 248 10.80 3.21 12.31
C MET A 248 12.05 3.53 11.49
N MET A 249 12.18 2.94 10.29
CA MET A 249 13.39 3.02 9.47
C MET A 249 13.37 4.15 8.44
N MET A 250 12.19 4.54 7.92
CA MET A 250 12.09 5.61 6.92
C MET A 250 11.74 6.97 7.52
N ARG A 251 12.40 8.03 7.05
CA ARG A 251 12.13 9.41 7.49
C ARG A 251 10.71 9.90 7.16
N ARG A 252 10.08 9.35 6.11
CA ARG A 252 8.70 9.65 5.71
C ARG A 252 7.67 9.43 6.85
N TYR A 253 7.90 8.47 7.74
CA TYR A 253 6.99 8.19 8.86
C TYR A 253 7.32 8.98 10.13
N ARG A 254 8.35 9.84 10.09
CA ARG A 254 8.72 10.81 11.14
C ARG A 254 8.87 10.25 12.55
N PHE A 255 9.15 8.95 12.69
CA PHE A 255 9.22 8.26 13.98
C PHE A 255 10.23 8.89 14.95
N VAL A 256 11.40 9.31 14.45
CA VAL A 256 12.45 9.93 15.26
C VAL A 256 12.05 11.36 15.65
N GLU A 257 11.46 12.09 14.70
CA GLU A 257 10.95 13.45 14.84
C GLU A 257 9.71 13.53 15.77
N GLU A 258 8.97 12.42 15.94
CA GLU A 258 7.81 12.29 16.82
C GLU A 258 8.14 11.66 18.20
N ASP A 259 9.34 11.91 18.72
CA ASP A 259 9.90 11.38 19.98
C ASP A 259 9.92 9.83 20.04
N LEU A 260 10.41 9.18 18.98
CA LEU A 260 10.54 7.70 18.92
C LEU A 260 9.22 6.99 19.21
N THR A 261 8.10 7.53 18.72
CA THR A 261 6.77 6.95 18.91
C THR A 261 6.06 6.79 17.58
N VAL A 262 5.60 5.58 17.23
CA VAL A 262 4.62 5.41 16.15
C VAL A 262 3.23 5.53 16.76
N GLY A 263 2.47 6.56 16.36
CA GLY A 263 1.08 6.71 16.77
C GLY A 263 0.90 7.02 18.26
N LYS A 264 1.33 8.21 18.69
CA LYS A 264 0.86 8.77 19.97
C LYS A 264 -0.67 8.89 19.96
N SER A 265 -1.29 8.88 21.14
CA SER A 265 -2.66 9.34 21.30
C SER A 265 -2.78 10.77 20.75
N GLU A 266 -3.67 10.94 19.78
CA GLU A 266 -3.67 12.06 18.85
C GLU A 266 -3.87 13.39 19.61
N THR A 267 -3.06 14.41 19.31
CA THR A 267 -3.28 15.77 19.84
C THR A 267 -3.91 16.65 18.76
N LYS A 268 -4.60 17.72 19.17
CA LYS A 268 -5.20 18.69 18.23
C LYS A 268 -4.18 19.32 17.26
N GLU A 269 -2.92 19.44 17.69
CA GLU A 269 -1.84 19.97 16.85
C GLU A 269 -1.46 18.97 15.75
N VAL A 270 -1.23 17.70 16.09
CA VAL A 270 -0.95 16.63 15.12
C VAL A 270 -2.06 16.54 14.07
N ILE A 271 -3.32 16.52 14.52
CA ILE A 271 -4.49 16.46 13.65
C ILE A 271 -4.58 17.67 12.70
N ASN A 272 -4.20 18.87 13.15
CA ASN A 272 -4.20 20.06 12.29
C ASN A 272 -3.08 20.04 11.25
N GLN A 273 -1.85 19.65 11.63
CA GLN A 273 -0.71 19.52 10.71
C GLN A 273 -1.04 18.60 9.54
N THR A 274 -1.62 17.43 9.84
CA THR A 274 -2.05 16.42 8.85
C THR A 274 -3.10 16.95 7.85
N ARG A 275 -3.97 17.88 8.26
CA ARG A 275 -5.12 18.36 7.46
C ARG A 275 -4.80 19.49 6.47
N LEU A 276 -3.56 19.99 6.44
CA LEU A 276 -3.19 21.18 5.64
C LEU A 276 -2.81 20.89 4.17
N ASN A 277 -2.56 19.63 3.77
CA ASN A 277 -2.21 19.28 2.39
C ASN A 277 -3.46 19.03 1.51
N LYS A 278 -3.98 20.09 0.86
CA LYS A 278 -5.13 20.06 -0.10
C LYS A 278 -4.63 20.41 -1.53
N LYS A 279 -4.83 19.69 -2.66
CA LYS A 279 -5.85 18.76 -3.25
C LYS A 279 -6.94 19.44 -4.12
N LEU A 280 -6.94 19.27 -5.48
CA LEU A 280 -7.95 19.75 -6.47
C LEU A 280 -8.03 18.99 -7.86
N TRP A 281 -9.23 18.99 -8.50
CA TRP A 281 -9.79 18.48 -9.82
C TRP A 281 -8.95 17.82 -10.97
N ASN A 282 -9.41 16.90 -11.87
CA ASN A 282 -10.47 15.83 -11.92
C ASN A 282 -10.56 15.11 -13.34
N ARG A 283 -10.40 13.76 -13.52
CA ARG A 283 -10.74 12.98 -14.77
C ARG A 283 -10.72 11.42 -14.65
N ARG A 284 -11.33 10.65 -15.59
CA ARG A 284 -11.47 9.17 -15.59
C ARG A 284 -10.89 8.48 -16.86
N SER A 285 -10.29 7.30 -16.72
CA SER A 285 -10.18 6.25 -17.77
C SER A 285 -10.27 4.85 -17.15
N ASN A 286 -10.82 3.87 -17.87
CA ASN A 286 -11.03 2.49 -17.40
C ASN A 286 -9.89 1.53 -17.80
N GLU A 287 -8.96 1.93 -18.66
CA GLU A 287 -7.93 1.04 -19.22
C GLU A 287 -6.84 0.62 -18.22
N PHE A 288 -6.72 1.34 -17.10
CA PHE A 288 -5.62 1.22 -16.14
C PHE A 288 -5.93 0.35 -14.92
N MET A 289 -7.14 -0.22 -14.83
CA MET A 289 -7.64 -0.89 -13.63
C MET A 289 -7.22 -2.38 -13.54
N PHE A 290 -6.88 -2.84 -12.34
CA PHE A 290 -6.60 -4.24 -12.07
C PHE A 290 -7.87 -5.09 -12.27
N ARG A 291 -7.67 -6.38 -12.53
CA ARG A 291 -8.75 -7.31 -12.87
C ARG A 291 -9.80 -7.38 -11.75
N GLY A 292 -11.02 -6.93 -12.05
CA GLY A 292 -12.16 -6.91 -11.13
C GLY A 292 -12.47 -5.54 -10.49
N LEU A 293 -11.53 -4.57 -10.49
CA LEU A 293 -11.80 -3.27 -9.86
C LEU A 293 -12.96 -2.50 -10.53
N ALA A 294 -13.10 -2.59 -11.85
CA ALA A 294 -14.24 -1.99 -12.57
C ALA A 294 -15.59 -2.55 -12.06
N ASP A 295 -15.69 -3.89 -11.94
CA ASP A 295 -16.89 -4.56 -11.41
C ASP A 295 -17.17 -4.19 -9.95
N TYR A 296 -16.11 -3.94 -9.15
CA TYR A 296 -16.25 -3.49 -7.77
C TYR A 296 -16.87 -2.08 -7.72
N LEU A 297 -16.38 -1.16 -8.55
CA LEU A 297 -16.86 0.24 -8.62
C LEU A 297 -18.30 0.35 -9.14
N ASP A 298 -18.71 -0.52 -10.06
CA ASP A 298 -20.08 -0.53 -10.60
C ASP A 298 -21.10 -1.21 -9.66
N ARG A 299 -20.69 -2.22 -8.89
CA ARG A 299 -21.55 -2.81 -7.84
C ARG A 299 -21.72 -1.89 -6.63
N ALA A 300 -20.74 -1.06 -6.31
CA ALA A 300 -20.71 -0.21 -5.11
C ALA A 300 -21.84 0.83 -4.96
N ASN A 301 -22.59 1.13 -6.03
CA ASN A 301 -23.80 1.96 -5.98
C ASN A 301 -25.11 1.15 -5.97
N ASN A 302 -25.06 -0.16 -6.24
CA ASN A 302 -26.24 -0.99 -6.51
C ASN A 302 -26.42 -2.12 -5.47
N GLN A 303 -25.35 -2.50 -4.77
CA GLN A 303 -25.34 -3.61 -3.80
C GLN A 303 -24.54 -3.20 -2.57
N HIS A 304 -25.22 -2.70 -1.54
CA HIS A 304 -24.62 -2.33 -0.27
C HIS A 304 -25.56 -2.63 0.91
N CYS A 305 -24.99 -2.83 2.10
CA CYS A 305 -25.77 -2.99 3.33
C CYS A 305 -26.61 -1.71 3.59
N PRO A 306 -27.92 -1.79 3.87
CA PRO A 306 -28.75 -0.60 4.12
C PRO A 306 -28.48 0.04 5.49
N GLU A 307 -27.95 -0.73 6.45
CA GLU A 307 -27.67 -0.27 7.82
C GLU A 307 -26.29 0.40 7.96
N CYS A 308 -25.43 0.32 6.94
CA CYS A 308 -24.12 0.99 6.94
C CYS A 308 -24.26 2.44 6.46
N ILE A 309 -23.50 3.36 7.06
CA ILE A 309 -23.61 4.80 6.77
C ILE A 309 -22.61 5.18 5.67
N TYR A 310 -23.12 5.28 4.45
CA TYR A 310 -22.44 5.85 3.28
C TYR A 310 -22.55 7.39 3.28
N ARG A 311 -21.62 8.06 2.59
CA ARG A 311 -21.52 9.52 2.55
C ARG A 311 -21.29 10.01 1.12
N GLU A 312 -21.72 11.24 0.84
CA GLU A 312 -21.36 11.94 -0.40
C GLU A 312 -19.87 12.32 -0.44
N VAL A 313 -19.27 12.56 0.73
CA VAL A 313 -17.85 12.94 0.88
C VAL A 313 -17.23 12.14 2.02
N TYR A 314 -16.06 11.54 1.76
CA TYR A 314 -15.28 10.75 2.71
C TYR A 314 -14.00 11.49 3.17
N GLY A 315 -13.27 10.90 4.11
CA GLY A 315 -12.11 11.51 4.78
C GLY A 315 -12.42 12.05 6.18
N ALA A 316 -11.44 12.71 6.81
CA ALA A 316 -11.54 13.20 8.19
C ALA A 316 -12.66 14.25 8.39
N GLN A 317 -13.79 13.82 8.97
CA GLN A 317 -14.93 14.69 9.33
C GLN A 317 -14.91 15.14 10.81
N ARG A 318 -14.23 14.37 11.67
CA ARG A 318 -14.07 14.62 13.11
C ARG A 318 -12.69 14.18 13.55
N ASP A 319 -12.23 14.73 14.66
CA ASP A 319 -11.00 14.28 15.33
C ASP A 319 -11.17 12.83 15.80
N HIS A 320 -10.08 12.05 15.82
CA HIS A 320 -10.06 10.66 16.29
C HIS A 320 -10.98 9.70 15.50
N CYS A 321 -11.25 9.96 14.21
CA CYS A 321 -12.15 9.16 13.38
C CYS A 321 -11.56 8.84 12.00
N PHE A 322 -11.60 7.57 11.59
CA PHE A 322 -11.33 7.17 10.20
C PHE A 322 -12.34 7.78 9.21
N GLY A 323 -11.92 7.92 7.95
CA GLY A 323 -12.69 8.65 6.94
C GLY A 323 -13.64 7.82 6.07
N GLY A 324 -13.61 6.49 6.19
CA GLY A 324 -14.38 5.55 5.37
C GLY A 324 -15.88 5.46 5.69
N VAL A 325 -16.54 4.48 5.06
CA VAL A 325 -17.92 4.06 5.38
C VAL A 325 -18.00 3.55 6.82
N GLN A 326 -19.01 3.98 7.57
CA GLN A 326 -19.23 3.48 8.92
C GLN A 326 -20.08 2.20 8.87
N LEU A 327 -19.45 1.06 9.12
CA LEU A 327 -20.13 -0.24 9.22
C LEU A 327 -21.09 -0.33 10.40
N CYS A 328 -22.25 -0.97 10.19
CA CYS A 328 -23.15 -1.41 11.24
C CYS A 328 -22.55 -2.57 12.07
N GLU A 329 -23.18 -2.89 13.21
CA GLU A 329 -22.70 -3.92 14.14
C GLU A 329 -22.55 -5.30 13.48
N GLN A 330 -23.54 -5.74 12.68
CA GLN A 330 -23.50 -7.02 11.97
C GLN A 330 -22.31 -7.10 10.99
N CYS A 331 -22.09 -6.07 10.17
CA CYS A 331 -20.95 -6.05 9.25
C CYS A 331 -19.62 -6.00 10.03
N ARG A 332 -19.52 -5.24 11.13
CA ARG A 332 -18.31 -5.25 11.99
C ARG A 332 -18.01 -6.63 12.55
N PHE A 333 -19.05 -7.36 12.98
CA PHE A 333 -18.93 -8.74 13.47
C PHE A 333 -18.42 -9.69 12.38
N GLU A 334 -18.98 -9.63 11.17
CA GLU A 334 -18.54 -10.45 10.02
C GLU A 334 -17.08 -10.19 9.64
N TRP A 335 -16.64 -8.92 9.69
CA TRP A 335 -15.27 -8.53 9.43
C TRP A 335 -14.30 -9.01 10.53
N GLY A 336 -14.71 -8.91 11.80
CA GLY A 336 -13.98 -9.49 12.93
C GLY A 336 -13.84 -11.01 12.83
N HIS A 337 -14.90 -11.71 12.43
CA HIS A 337 -14.88 -13.15 12.18
C HIS A 337 -13.95 -13.51 11.01
N PHE A 338 -13.95 -12.73 9.93
CA PHE A 338 -13.06 -12.95 8.78
C PHE A 338 -11.57 -12.93 9.17
N LEU A 339 -11.14 -11.94 9.96
CA LEU A 339 -9.79 -11.91 10.56
C LEU A 339 -9.52 -13.15 11.41
N GLY A 340 -10.52 -13.58 12.19
CA GLY A 340 -10.43 -14.80 13.01
C GLY A 340 -9.99 -16.02 12.21
N THR A 341 -10.48 -16.14 10.97
CA THR A 341 -10.21 -17.28 10.06
C THR A 341 -8.91 -17.20 9.24
N LEU A 342 -8.04 -16.22 9.49
CA LEU A 342 -6.79 -16.07 8.74
C LEU A 342 -5.90 -17.36 8.79
N PRO A 343 -5.72 -18.05 9.93
CA PRO A 343 -4.94 -19.30 9.98
C PRO A 343 -5.50 -20.41 9.10
N GLU A 344 -6.82 -20.61 9.11
CA GLU A 344 -7.49 -21.63 8.30
C GLU A 344 -7.47 -21.28 6.81
N ARG A 345 -7.54 -19.99 6.46
CA ARG A 345 -7.39 -19.54 5.06
C ARG A 345 -5.94 -19.67 4.60
N ALA A 346 -4.95 -19.39 5.44
CA ALA A 346 -3.54 -19.61 5.13
C ALA A 346 -3.24 -21.10 4.85
N LYS A 347 -3.75 -22.03 5.67
CA LYS A 347 -3.67 -23.48 5.41
C LYS A 347 -4.30 -23.89 4.08
N ARG A 348 -5.38 -23.23 3.66
CA ARG A 348 -6.04 -23.51 2.36
C ARG A 348 -5.29 -22.92 1.16
N ALA A 349 -4.64 -21.76 1.32
CA ALA A 349 -3.85 -21.13 0.27
C ALA A 349 -2.47 -21.79 0.09
N PHE A 350 -1.91 -22.37 1.14
CA PHE A 350 -0.63 -23.06 1.14
C PHE A 350 -0.79 -24.54 1.55
N PRO A 351 -1.51 -25.37 0.76
CA PRO A 351 -1.79 -26.76 1.12
C PRO A 351 -0.52 -27.62 1.20
N ASP A 352 0.52 -27.26 0.44
CA ASP A 352 1.81 -27.96 0.42
C ASP A 352 2.73 -27.56 1.59
N LEU A 353 2.38 -26.53 2.37
CA LEU A 353 3.12 -26.10 3.54
C LEU A 353 2.51 -26.69 4.83
N ASN A 354 3.35 -27.34 5.64
CA ASN A 354 2.96 -27.84 6.95
C ASN A 354 2.92 -26.69 8.00
N LEU A 355 1.91 -25.81 7.88
CA LEU A 355 1.73 -24.64 8.74
C LEU A 355 1.28 -25.04 10.15
N ARG A 356 2.14 -24.76 11.15
CA ARG A 356 1.90 -25.00 12.58
C ARG A 356 1.16 -23.82 13.24
N ILE A 357 -0.12 -23.67 12.89
CA ILE A 357 -1.04 -22.61 13.37
C ILE A 357 -2.40 -23.16 13.78
#